data_AF-A0A067TIH9-F1
#
_entry.id   AF-A0A067TIH9-F1
#
_cell.length_a   1.000
_cell.length_b   1.000
_cell.length_c   1.000
_cell.angle_alpha   90.00
_cell.angle_beta   90.00
_cell.angle_gamma   90.00
#
_symmetry.space_group_name_H-M   'P 1'
#
loop_
_entity.id
_entity.type
_entity.pdbx_description
1 polymer ?
#
loop_
_entity_poly.entity_id
_entity_poly.type
_entity_poly.pdbx_seq_one_letter_code
_entity_poly.pdbx_strand_id
1 'polypeptide(L)'
;MEAINDNHDDEQTPLLKSQTHKRKSTPLPKLQIGIVLLLQVCEPICSQSIYPYINELVSTLDIIDGDTRKIGYYAGLIESLFFATEAITVFQWSRTSDRIGRKPVLMLGMIGTILSMLFFGLSRTFSTLVISRCLCGLLNGNIGVMKSAMGELTDRTNRADAFALMPVVWALGATMGPLLGGTLTRPADHFPNVFTGRFWREYPYFLPCLATSGFVFATFLVTAFLFKETAPVSRNMPPKSRDSSQSSTSTLTSFSTLDTRDQLQAEVSLLGLLTFPVVISIANYVTLAFLNISVNALLPLFFHMPIDKGGLHLNPVTIGYIMGLYGAGTGTFQVLFFAKLVRRFGTRRIFIMSMATFIPVFLIFPLVSVLAKAWGVSWGVWILVAVMLFLLFFMDTAYGCIFMYVTESAPNRRSLGATNGLAQTTVSTARAIGPALSTSLFSFSIQHSVLGGYGVYAILTSLAALALLLAVQLPQQLWNNQEDLMTRGRERSE
;
A
#
# COMPACT_ATOMS: atom_id res chain seq x y z
N MET A 1 73.66 15.77 30.76
CA MET A 1 72.53 16.54 30.23
C MET A 1 71.40 15.55 30.05
N GLU A 2 70.46 15.58 30.99
CA GLU A 2 69.26 14.76 31.02
C GLU A 2 68.40 14.96 29.78
N ALA A 3 67.73 13.90 29.34
CA ALA A 3 66.34 13.99 28.90
C ALA A 3 65.68 12.64 29.18
N ILE A 4 64.91 12.64 30.26
CA ILE A 4 64.11 11.54 30.77
C ILE A 4 62.85 11.40 29.89
N ASN A 5 62.45 10.15 29.76
CA ASN A 5 61.23 9.56 29.21
C ASN A 5 59.95 10.40 29.42
N ASP A 6 59.09 10.45 28.40
CA ASP A 6 57.64 10.69 28.59
C ASP A 6 56.84 9.98 27.49
N ASN A 7 56.86 8.64 27.53
CA ASN A 7 55.77 7.83 26.98
C ASN A 7 54.56 8.01 27.89
N HIS A 8 53.71 8.98 27.59
CA HIS A 8 52.33 8.96 28.06
C HIS A 8 51.57 7.90 27.26
N ASP A 9 51.70 6.65 27.72
CA ASP A 9 50.77 5.58 27.38
C ASP A 9 49.43 5.94 28.05
N ASP A 10 48.57 6.59 27.28
CA ASP A 10 47.23 6.98 27.67
C ASP A 10 46.39 5.70 27.87
N GLU A 11 46.20 5.27 29.13
CA GLU A 11 45.42 4.08 29.52
C GLU A 11 43.93 4.17 29.09
N GLN A 12 43.50 5.32 28.55
CA GLN A 12 42.17 5.51 27.97
C GLN A 12 42.07 5.18 26.48
N THR A 13 43.16 4.73 25.84
CA THR A 13 43.10 4.36 24.42
C THR A 13 42.46 2.97 24.26
N PRO A 14 41.29 2.82 23.61
CA PRO A 14 40.70 1.50 23.40
C PRO A 14 41.63 0.65 22.53
N LEU A 15 42.22 -0.40 23.13
CA LEU A 15 43.15 -1.36 22.49
C LEU A 15 42.54 -2.10 21.28
N LEU A 16 41.22 -2.09 21.14
CA LEU A 16 40.57 -2.37 19.87
C LEU A 16 40.34 -1.05 19.13
N LYS A 17 41.23 -0.73 18.17
CA LYS A 17 40.74 -0.07 16.95
C LYS A 17 39.63 -0.97 16.43
N SER A 18 38.37 -0.59 16.65
CA SER A 18 37.27 -1.22 15.94
C SER A 18 37.56 -0.98 14.47
N GLN A 19 38.19 -1.96 13.82
CA GLN A 19 38.14 -2.10 12.39
C GLN A 19 36.66 -2.32 12.12
N THR A 20 35.91 -1.21 12.02
CA THR A 20 34.66 -1.16 11.30
C THR A 20 35.04 -1.41 9.85
N HIS A 21 35.35 -2.68 9.55
CA HIS A 21 35.27 -3.18 8.20
C HIS A 21 33.89 -2.74 7.72
N LYS A 22 33.84 -1.71 6.86
CA LYS A 22 32.65 -1.39 6.07
C LYS A 22 32.30 -2.68 5.37
N ARG A 23 31.36 -3.45 5.94
CA ARG A 23 30.92 -4.73 5.39
C ARG A 23 30.57 -4.47 3.94
N LYS A 24 31.32 -5.07 3.01
CA LYS A 24 31.04 -4.94 1.57
C LYS A 24 29.59 -5.40 1.35
N SER A 25 28.77 -4.54 0.75
CA SER A 25 27.37 -4.86 0.49
C SER A 25 27.29 -6.09 -0.41
N THR A 26 26.54 -7.11 0.01
CA THR A 26 26.30 -8.30 -0.81
C THR A 26 25.46 -7.93 -2.03
N PRO A 27 25.86 -8.33 -3.25
CA PRO A 27 25.13 -7.99 -4.45
C PRO A 27 23.71 -8.56 -4.41
N LEU A 28 22.73 -7.74 -4.77
CA LEU A 28 21.32 -8.15 -4.82
C LEU A 28 21.10 -9.21 -5.93
N PRO A 29 20.28 -10.24 -5.69
CA PRO A 29 19.85 -11.18 -6.73
C PRO A 29 18.88 -10.49 -7.68
N LYS A 30 19.42 -9.68 -8.60
CA LYS A 30 18.68 -8.76 -9.49
C LYS A 30 17.52 -9.42 -10.23
N LEU A 31 17.71 -10.66 -10.70
CA LEU A 31 16.67 -11.41 -11.42
C LEU A 31 15.47 -11.76 -10.52
N GLN A 32 15.71 -12.33 -9.33
CA GLN A 32 14.63 -12.74 -8.43
C GLN A 32 13.89 -11.52 -7.88
N ILE A 33 14.61 -10.46 -7.52
CA ILE A 33 14.02 -9.19 -7.08
C ILE A 33 13.21 -8.55 -8.21
N GLY A 34 13.73 -8.54 -9.44
CA GLY A 34 13.01 -8.05 -10.61
C GLY A 34 11.67 -8.78 -10.83
N ILE A 35 11.64 -10.10 -10.63
CA ILE A 35 10.40 -10.90 -10.74
C ILE A 35 9.42 -10.54 -9.62
N VAL A 36 9.89 -10.40 -8.37
CA VAL A 36 9.03 -9.97 -7.24
C VAL A 36 8.46 -8.58 -7.48
N LEU A 37 9.26 -7.65 -8.00
CA LEU A 37 8.77 -6.31 -8.36
C LEU A 37 7.74 -6.35 -9.49
N LEU A 38 7.96 -7.19 -10.52
CA LEU A 38 6.99 -7.39 -11.60
C LEU A 38 5.66 -7.96 -11.10
N LEU A 39 5.71 -8.96 -10.21
CA LEU A 39 4.52 -9.48 -9.52
C LEU A 39 3.81 -8.40 -8.74
N GLN A 40 4.57 -7.54 -8.06
CA GLN A 40 4.02 -6.47 -7.25
C GLN A 40 3.39 -5.35 -8.10
N VAL A 41 3.75 -5.21 -9.38
CA VAL A 41 3.10 -4.25 -10.32
C VAL A 41 1.70 -4.74 -10.73
N CYS A 42 1.47 -6.05 -10.84
CA CYS A 42 0.19 -6.62 -11.29
C CYS A 42 -1.00 -6.16 -10.45
N GLU A 43 -0.82 -6.09 -9.14
CA GLU A 43 -1.88 -5.76 -8.19
C GLU A 43 -2.41 -4.32 -8.30
N PRO A 44 -1.57 -3.26 -8.24
CA PRO A 44 -2.04 -1.89 -8.44
C PRO A 44 -2.64 -1.71 -9.84
N ILE A 45 -2.15 -2.41 -10.87
CA ILE A 45 -2.79 -2.40 -12.19
C ILE A 45 -4.22 -2.94 -12.11
N CYS A 46 -4.42 -4.14 -11.56
CA CYS A 46 -5.73 -4.75 -11.47
C CYS A 46 -6.70 -3.93 -10.61
N SER A 47 -6.27 -3.48 -9.43
CA SER A 47 -7.11 -2.70 -8.52
C SER A 47 -7.49 -1.34 -9.08
N GLN A 48 -6.58 -0.61 -9.73
CA GLN A 48 -6.85 0.75 -10.21
C GLN A 48 -7.43 0.83 -11.61
N SER A 49 -7.33 -0.24 -12.40
CA SER A 49 -7.89 -0.26 -13.76
C SER A 49 -9.40 -0.03 -13.83
N ILE A 50 -10.14 -0.27 -12.75
CA ILE A 50 -11.59 -0.07 -12.75
C ILE A 50 -12.02 1.37 -12.52
N TYR A 51 -11.20 2.20 -11.87
CA TYR A 51 -11.60 3.55 -11.45
C TYR A 51 -12.11 4.44 -12.60
N PRO A 52 -11.53 4.42 -13.81
CA PRO A 52 -12.02 5.25 -14.90
C PRO A 52 -13.45 4.95 -15.35
N TYR A 53 -13.90 3.70 -15.18
CA TYR A 53 -15.15 3.24 -15.78
C TYR A 53 -16.15 2.62 -14.82
N ILE A 54 -15.79 2.40 -13.55
CA ILE A 54 -16.68 1.77 -12.57
C ILE A 54 -17.99 2.55 -12.40
N ASN A 55 -17.91 3.89 -12.39
CA ASN A 55 -19.07 4.76 -12.25
C ASN A 55 -20.00 4.66 -13.47
N GLU A 56 -19.45 4.64 -14.69
CA GLU A 56 -20.24 4.43 -15.91
C GLU A 56 -20.82 3.02 -15.96
N LEU A 57 -20.04 2.00 -15.61
CA LEU A 57 -20.52 0.61 -15.55
C LEU A 57 -21.72 0.50 -14.61
N VAL A 58 -21.63 1.04 -13.39
CA VAL A 58 -22.75 1.06 -12.44
C VAL A 58 -23.95 1.83 -12.98
N SER A 59 -23.72 2.92 -13.73
CA SER A 59 -24.80 3.69 -14.35
C SER A 59 -25.60 2.92 -15.41
N THR A 60 -24.98 1.89 -16.02
CA THR A 60 -25.63 1.04 -17.03
C THR A 60 -26.36 -0.17 -16.45
N LEU A 61 -26.26 -0.41 -15.14
CA LEU A 61 -26.94 -1.53 -14.49
C LEU A 61 -28.37 -1.15 -14.10
N ASP A 62 -29.31 -2.09 -14.26
CA ASP A 62 -30.72 -1.88 -13.90
C ASP A 62 -30.94 -1.60 -12.41
N ILE A 63 -29.96 -1.90 -11.53
CA ILE A 63 -30.09 -1.76 -10.07
C ILE A 63 -30.30 -0.32 -9.58
N ILE A 64 -29.94 0.69 -10.37
CA ILE A 64 -30.08 2.09 -9.97
C ILE A 64 -31.45 2.69 -10.37
N ASP A 65 -32.27 2.00 -11.16
CA ASP A 65 -33.56 2.49 -11.69
C ASP A 65 -33.44 3.88 -12.37
N GLY A 66 -32.27 4.17 -12.97
CA GLY A 66 -31.96 5.47 -13.58
C GLY A 66 -31.63 6.60 -12.59
N ASP A 67 -31.63 6.36 -11.28
CA ASP A 67 -31.22 7.37 -10.29
C ASP A 67 -29.70 7.49 -10.20
N THR A 68 -29.14 8.46 -10.93
CA THR A 68 -27.69 8.71 -10.93
C THR A 68 -27.13 9.15 -9.56
N ARG A 69 -27.99 9.47 -8.58
CA ARG A 69 -27.54 9.74 -7.21
C ARG A 69 -27.09 8.48 -6.47
N LYS A 70 -27.52 7.29 -6.90
CA LYS A 70 -27.14 6.00 -6.29
C LYS A 70 -25.81 5.45 -6.83
N ILE A 71 -25.26 6.01 -7.91
CA ILE A 71 -24.03 5.52 -8.56
C ILE A 71 -22.88 5.42 -7.57
N GLY A 72 -22.68 6.49 -6.77
CA GLY A 72 -21.60 6.52 -5.78
C GLY A 72 -21.72 5.38 -4.76
N TYR A 73 -22.92 5.12 -4.23
CA TYR A 73 -23.14 4.03 -3.27
C TYR A 73 -22.69 2.66 -3.78
N TYR A 74 -23.11 2.28 -4.99
CA TYR A 74 -22.80 0.98 -5.57
C TYR A 74 -21.34 0.89 -6.08
N ALA A 75 -20.80 1.97 -6.65
CA ALA A 75 -19.40 2.03 -7.09
C ALA A 75 -18.45 1.89 -5.89
N GLY A 76 -18.68 2.64 -4.82
CA GLY A 76 -17.88 2.54 -3.60
C GLY A 76 -17.98 1.17 -2.93
N LEU A 77 -19.16 0.53 -2.94
CA LEU A 77 -19.32 -0.83 -2.43
C LEU A 77 -18.46 -1.83 -3.23
N ILE A 78 -18.45 -1.74 -4.56
CA ILE A 78 -17.62 -2.58 -5.43
C ILE A 78 -16.12 -2.41 -5.12
N GLU A 79 -15.67 -1.17 -4.94
CA GLU A 79 -14.28 -0.86 -4.57
C GLU A 79 -13.91 -1.38 -3.18
N SER A 80 -14.80 -1.20 -2.21
CA SER A 80 -14.64 -1.63 -0.82
C SER A 80 -14.57 -3.16 -0.66
N LEU A 81 -15.35 -3.92 -1.43
CA LEU A 81 -15.40 -5.39 -1.33
C LEU A 81 -14.05 -6.06 -1.62
N PHE A 82 -13.27 -5.49 -2.54
CA PHE A 82 -11.92 -5.96 -2.83
C PHE A 82 -11.03 -5.87 -1.59
N PHE A 83 -10.92 -4.68 -0.97
CA PHE A 83 -10.08 -4.49 0.21
C PHE A 83 -10.63 -5.21 1.46
N ALA A 84 -11.96 -5.33 1.59
CA ALA A 84 -12.59 -6.06 2.68
C ALA A 84 -12.21 -7.54 2.67
N THR A 85 -12.31 -8.18 1.51
CA THR A 85 -11.95 -9.59 1.35
C THR A 85 -10.44 -9.82 1.42
N GLU A 86 -9.63 -8.89 0.89
CA GLU A 86 -8.17 -8.91 1.04
C GLU A 86 -7.76 -8.83 2.53
N ALA A 87 -8.34 -7.91 3.31
CA ALA A 87 -8.03 -7.74 4.73
C ALA A 87 -8.28 -9.01 5.56
N ILE A 88 -9.32 -9.77 5.21
CA ILE A 88 -9.68 -11.02 5.89
C ILE A 88 -8.69 -12.15 5.56
N THR A 89 -8.02 -12.10 4.41
CA THR A 89 -7.33 -13.26 3.80
C THR A 89 -5.82 -13.09 3.69
N VAL A 90 -5.30 -11.86 3.74
CA VAL A 90 -3.88 -11.53 3.59
C VAL A 90 -2.98 -12.28 4.57
N PHE A 91 -3.41 -12.44 5.83
CA PHE A 91 -2.65 -13.18 6.84
C PHE A 91 -2.65 -14.69 6.58
N GLN A 92 -3.77 -15.22 6.13
CA GLN A 92 -3.98 -16.64 5.88
C GLN A 92 -3.11 -17.06 4.71
N TRP A 93 -3.03 -16.26 3.65
CA TRP A 93 -2.12 -16.49 2.53
C TRP A 93 -0.65 -16.39 2.94
N SER A 94 -0.30 -15.41 3.79
CA SER A 94 1.05 -15.28 4.32
C SER A 94 1.46 -16.54 5.11
N ARG A 95 0.64 -17.00 6.05
CA ARG A 95 0.88 -18.23 6.83
C ARG A 95 0.88 -19.49 5.99
N THR A 96 0.01 -19.56 4.98
CA THR A 96 -0.05 -20.69 4.05
C THR A 96 1.23 -20.76 3.24
N SER A 97 1.77 -19.62 2.81
CA SER A 97 3.03 -19.56 2.08
C SER A 97 4.25 -19.93 2.93
N ASP A 98 4.19 -19.76 4.26
CA ASP A 98 5.24 -20.28 5.16
C ASP A 98 5.28 -21.81 5.19
N ARG A 99 4.13 -22.48 4.97
CA ARG A 99 4.01 -23.95 5.02
C ARG A 99 4.22 -24.62 3.67
N ILE A 100 3.64 -24.05 2.61
CA ILE A 100 3.59 -24.65 1.28
C ILE A 100 4.73 -24.14 0.38
N GLY A 101 5.28 -22.96 0.69
CA GLY A 101 6.25 -22.25 -0.14
C GLY A 101 5.68 -20.96 -0.72
N ARG A 102 6.56 -20.01 -1.07
CA ARG A 102 6.19 -18.71 -1.64
C ARG A 102 5.69 -18.86 -3.08
N LYS A 103 6.39 -19.62 -3.91
CA LYS A 103 6.09 -19.77 -5.34
C LYS A 103 4.67 -20.32 -5.62
N PRO A 104 4.23 -21.45 -5.02
CA PRO A 104 2.91 -22.01 -5.33
C PRO A 104 1.77 -21.09 -4.90
N VAL A 105 1.92 -20.40 -3.77
CA VAL A 105 0.91 -19.44 -3.28
C VAL A 105 0.80 -18.23 -4.20
N LEU A 106 1.93 -17.65 -4.61
CA LEU A 106 1.94 -16.53 -5.56
C LEU A 106 1.26 -16.92 -6.89
N MET A 107 1.60 -18.11 -7.43
CA MET A 107 1.00 -18.61 -8.67
C MET A 107 -0.52 -18.80 -8.57
N LEU A 108 -1.01 -19.36 -7.45
CA LEU A 108 -2.44 -19.54 -7.22
C LEU A 108 -3.17 -18.20 -7.16
N GLY A 109 -2.61 -17.20 -6.47
CA GLY A 109 -3.21 -15.87 -6.39
C GLY A 109 -3.26 -15.16 -7.74
N MET A 110 -2.26 -15.36 -8.60
CA MET A 110 -2.27 -14.82 -9.96
C MET A 110 -3.36 -15.43 -10.84
N ILE A 111 -3.53 -16.76 -10.80
CA ILE A 111 -4.63 -17.44 -11.51
C ILE A 111 -5.97 -16.91 -11.03
N GLY A 112 -6.13 -16.76 -9.71
CA GLY A 112 -7.32 -16.16 -9.11
C GLY A 112 -7.62 -14.76 -9.61
N THR A 113 -6.58 -13.92 -9.68
CA THR A 113 -6.68 -12.53 -10.19
C THR A 113 -7.11 -12.51 -11.66
N ILE A 114 -6.50 -13.36 -12.50
CA ILE A 114 -6.83 -13.48 -13.93
C ILE A 114 -8.31 -13.86 -14.12
N LEU A 115 -8.75 -14.93 -13.45
CA LEU A 115 -10.13 -15.42 -13.55
C LEU A 115 -11.14 -14.38 -13.04
N SER A 116 -10.84 -13.76 -11.90
CA SER A 116 -11.71 -12.74 -11.31
C SER A 116 -11.88 -11.52 -12.21
N MET A 117 -10.80 -11.07 -12.85
CA MET A 117 -10.85 -9.91 -13.72
C MET A 117 -11.57 -10.23 -15.05
N LEU A 118 -11.39 -11.44 -15.61
CA LEU A 118 -12.16 -11.89 -16.76
C LEU A 118 -13.67 -11.98 -16.46
N PHE A 119 -14.04 -12.53 -15.29
CA PHE A 119 -15.44 -12.56 -14.85
C PHE A 119 -16.01 -11.16 -14.64
N PHE A 120 -15.23 -10.24 -14.08
CA PHE A 120 -15.65 -8.85 -13.94
C PHE A 120 -15.94 -8.20 -15.29
N GLY A 121 -15.10 -8.39 -16.29
CA GLY A 121 -15.32 -7.87 -17.65
C GLY A 121 -16.53 -8.46 -18.37
N LEU A 122 -16.93 -9.69 -18.02
CA LEU A 122 -18.12 -10.38 -18.52
C LEU A 122 -19.39 -10.12 -17.68
N SER A 123 -19.28 -9.33 -16.61
CA SER A 123 -20.39 -9.11 -15.69
C SER A 123 -21.38 -8.09 -16.26
N ARG A 124 -22.68 -8.42 -16.17
CA ARG A 124 -23.81 -7.54 -16.56
C ARG A 124 -24.80 -7.29 -15.43
N THR A 125 -24.56 -7.90 -14.27
CA THR A 125 -25.42 -7.77 -13.10
C THR A 125 -24.58 -7.32 -11.93
N PHE A 126 -25.19 -6.58 -11.02
CA PHE A 126 -24.50 -6.13 -9.82
C PHE A 126 -23.93 -7.31 -9.00
N SER A 127 -24.68 -8.41 -8.88
CA SER A 127 -24.24 -9.60 -8.14
C SER A 127 -22.98 -10.25 -8.74
N THR A 128 -22.85 -10.29 -10.07
CA THR A 128 -21.65 -10.86 -10.72
C THR A 128 -20.43 -9.97 -10.53
N LEU A 129 -20.61 -8.64 -10.50
CA LEU A 129 -19.56 -7.69 -10.12
C LEU A 129 -19.13 -7.88 -8.66
N VAL A 130 -20.07 -8.01 -7.73
CA VAL A 130 -19.79 -8.27 -6.31
C VAL A 130 -18.99 -9.55 -6.13
N ILE A 131 -19.43 -10.66 -6.74
CA ILE A 131 -18.76 -11.96 -6.63
C ILE A 131 -17.34 -11.89 -7.21
N SER A 132 -17.17 -11.31 -8.40
CA SER A 132 -15.84 -11.18 -9.03
C SER A 132 -14.90 -10.29 -8.24
N ARG A 133 -15.39 -9.24 -7.57
CA ARG A 133 -14.59 -8.39 -6.67
C ARG A 133 -14.16 -9.10 -5.40
N CYS A 134 -15.08 -9.82 -4.76
CA CYS A 134 -14.77 -10.64 -3.60
C CYS A 134 -13.76 -11.73 -3.93
N LEU A 135 -13.91 -12.39 -5.10
CA LEU A 135 -12.97 -13.41 -5.57
C LEU A 135 -11.58 -12.80 -5.84
N CYS A 136 -11.55 -11.59 -6.43
CA CYS A 136 -10.32 -10.87 -6.67
C CYS A 136 -9.59 -10.57 -5.35
N GLY A 137 -10.26 -9.99 -4.35
CA GLY A 137 -9.63 -9.69 -3.06
C GLY A 137 -9.24 -10.94 -2.27
N LEU A 138 -10.11 -11.97 -2.25
CA LEU A 138 -9.85 -13.25 -1.60
C LEU A 138 -8.59 -13.95 -2.14
N LEU A 139 -8.35 -13.86 -3.45
CA LEU A 139 -7.21 -14.52 -4.10
C LEU A 139 -6.00 -13.58 -4.27
N ASN A 140 -6.09 -12.33 -3.81
CA ASN A 140 -5.04 -11.33 -3.94
C ASN A 140 -4.32 -11.04 -2.62
N GLY A 141 -4.05 -12.07 -1.80
CA GLY A 141 -3.23 -11.97 -0.59
C GLY A 141 -1.72 -11.92 -0.83
N ASN A 142 -1.29 -11.60 -2.05
CA ASN A 142 0.09 -11.75 -2.49
C ASN A 142 1.05 -10.71 -1.91
N ILE A 143 0.57 -9.54 -1.46
CA ILE A 143 1.43 -8.49 -0.86
C ILE A 143 2.26 -9.05 0.29
N GLY A 144 1.62 -9.77 1.21
CA GLY A 144 2.29 -10.34 2.37
C GLY A 144 3.36 -11.35 1.97
N VAL A 145 3.02 -12.23 1.03
CA VAL A 145 3.92 -13.27 0.49
C VAL A 145 5.12 -12.64 -0.24
N MET A 146 4.91 -11.60 -1.05
CA MET A 146 5.96 -10.89 -1.76
C MET A 146 6.91 -10.14 -0.81
N LYS A 147 6.38 -9.51 0.25
CA LYS A 147 7.22 -8.87 1.28
C LYS A 147 8.08 -9.90 2.02
N SER A 148 7.53 -11.07 2.32
CA SER A 148 8.30 -12.18 2.90
C SER A 148 9.37 -12.70 1.94
N ALA A 149 9.02 -12.95 0.68
CA ALA A 149 9.98 -13.38 -0.35
C ALA A 149 11.11 -12.36 -0.55
N MET A 150 10.78 -11.06 -0.58
CA MET A 150 11.78 -9.98 -0.63
C MET A 150 12.70 -10.00 0.60
N GLY A 151 12.14 -10.25 1.79
CA GLY A 151 12.90 -10.38 3.03
C GLY A 151 13.84 -11.58 3.06
N GLU A 152 13.46 -12.69 2.41
CA GLU A 152 14.25 -13.92 2.25
C GLU A 152 15.34 -13.79 1.18
N LEU A 153 15.09 -13.03 0.11
CA LEU A 153 16.06 -12.74 -0.96
C LEU A 153 17.11 -11.68 -0.57
N THR A 154 16.93 -11.02 0.58
CA THR A 154 17.75 -9.87 1.00
C THR A 154 18.40 -10.06 2.36
N ASP A 155 19.63 -9.56 2.47
CA ASP A 155 20.42 -9.56 3.69
C ASP A 155 20.37 -8.20 4.39
N ARG A 156 20.85 -8.14 5.63
CA ARG A 156 20.95 -6.89 6.41
C ARG A 156 21.72 -5.77 5.69
N THR A 157 22.59 -6.11 4.76
CA THR A 157 23.43 -5.19 3.99
C THR A 157 22.72 -4.55 2.80
N ASN A 158 21.71 -5.21 2.22
CA ASN A 158 21.09 -4.78 0.94
C ASN A 158 19.55 -4.67 1.00
N ARG A 159 18.94 -5.04 2.14
CA ARG A 159 17.49 -4.95 2.38
C ARG A 159 16.93 -3.55 2.18
N ALA A 160 17.64 -2.50 2.61
CA ALA A 160 17.17 -1.13 2.45
C ALA A 160 16.98 -0.76 0.96
N ASP A 161 17.94 -1.15 0.11
CA ASP A 161 17.90 -0.88 -1.32
C ASP A 161 16.74 -1.63 -2.00
N ALA A 162 16.50 -2.89 -1.61
CA ALA A 162 15.41 -3.69 -2.16
C ALA A 162 14.02 -3.16 -1.77
N PHE A 163 13.84 -2.79 -0.50
CA PHE A 163 12.57 -2.23 -0.02
C PHE A 163 12.32 -0.81 -0.56
N ALA A 164 13.37 -0.06 -0.92
CA ALA A 164 13.25 1.24 -1.58
C ALA A 164 12.64 1.17 -2.99
N LEU A 165 12.60 0.00 -3.62
CA LEU A 165 11.97 -0.20 -4.93
C LEU A 165 10.46 -0.41 -4.85
N MET A 166 9.90 -0.72 -3.68
CA MET A 166 8.46 -1.01 -3.52
C MET A 166 7.55 0.20 -3.87
N PRO A 167 7.85 1.45 -3.49
CA PRO A 167 7.02 2.59 -3.87
C PRO A 167 6.98 2.84 -5.38
N VAL A 168 8.08 2.58 -6.09
CA VAL A 168 8.18 2.76 -7.56
C VAL A 168 7.19 1.85 -8.27
N VAL A 169 7.06 0.61 -7.80
CA VAL A 169 6.09 -0.36 -8.32
C VAL A 169 4.65 0.15 -8.21
N TRP A 170 4.32 0.77 -7.08
CA TRP A 170 2.97 1.31 -6.86
C TRP A 170 2.67 2.46 -7.82
N ALA A 171 3.64 3.37 -8.03
CA ALA A 171 3.50 4.46 -9.00
C ALA A 171 3.32 3.95 -10.44
N LEU A 172 4.04 2.91 -10.85
CA LEU A 172 3.87 2.28 -12.17
C LEU A 172 2.46 1.71 -12.33
N GLY A 173 1.97 0.96 -11.33
CA GLY A 173 0.61 0.43 -11.38
C GLY A 173 -0.46 1.50 -11.35
N ALA A 174 -0.27 2.58 -10.58
CA ALA A 174 -1.18 3.72 -10.54
C ALA A 174 -1.20 4.53 -11.84
N THR A 175 -0.15 4.42 -12.65
CA THR A 175 -0.10 4.99 -14.00
C THR A 175 -0.80 4.06 -15.00
N MET A 176 -0.38 2.80 -15.05
CA MET A 176 -0.82 1.84 -16.06
C MET A 176 -2.27 1.40 -15.86
N GLY A 177 -2.71 1.22 -14.62
CA GLY A 177 -4.07 0.77 -14.30
C GLY A 177 -5.13 1.67 -14.94
N PRO A 178 -5.23 2.95 -14.55
CA PRO A 178 -6.22 3.86 -15.11
C PRO A 178 -6.07 4.10 -16.62
N LEU A 179 -4.85 4.09 -17.17
CA LEU A 179 -4.64 4.21 -18.62
C LEU A 179 -5.25 3.02 -19.38
N LEU A 180 -4.94 1.79 -18.96
CA LEU A 180 -5.52 0.59 -19.56
C LEU A 180 -7.04 0.55 -19.34
N GLY A 181 -7.48 0.90 -18.14
CA GLY A 181 -8.87 0.96 -17.73
C GLY A 181 -9.72 1.89 -18.57
N GLY A 182 -9.27 3.13 -18.78
CA GLY A 182 -10.01 4.15 -19.51
C GLY A 182 -9.95 3.97 -21.03
N THR A 183 -8.74 3.83 -21.59
CA THR A 183 -8.53 3.85 -23.06
C THR A 183 -9.13 2.66 -23.79
N LEU A 184 -9.20 1.49 -23.13
CA LEU A 184 -9.71 0.26 -23.74
C LEU A 184 -11.22 0.06 -23.52
N THR A 185 -11.89 0.97 -22.81
CA THR A 185 -13.35 0.93 -22.70
C THR A 185 -14.04 1.09 -24.04
N ARG A 186 -15.22 0.48 -24.19
CA ARG A 186 -16.11 0.59 -25.36
C ARG A 186 -15.34 0.44 -26.69
N PRO A 187 -14.65 -0.68 -26.91
CA PRO A 187 -13.77 -0.84 -28.07
C PRO A 187 -14.53 -0.81 -29.40
N ALA A 188 -15.80 -1.20 -29.41
CA ALA A 188 -16.66 -1.10 -30.60
C ALA A 188 -16.87 0.35 -31.07
N ASP A 189 -16.80 1.32 -30.15
CA ASP A 189 -16.99 2.74 -30.46
C ASP A 189 -15.66 3.42 -30.78
N HIS A 190 -14.60 3.12 -30.03
CA HIS A 190 -13.28 3.74 -30.20
C HIS A 190 -12.43 3.12 -31.32
N PHE A 191 -12.62 1.84 -31.62
CA PHE A 191 -11.84 1.09 -32.61
C PHE A 191 -12.78 0.33 -33.58
N PRO A 192 -13.63 1.06 -34.33
CA PRO A 192 -14.71 0.47 -35.12
C PRO A 192 -14.22 -0.47 -36.22
N ASN A 193 -12.99 -0.32 -36.70
CA ASN A 193 -12.42 -1.18 -37.74
C ASN A 193 -11.93 -2.54 -37.22
N VAL A 194 -11.65 -2.65 -35.92
CA VAL A 194 -11.03 -3.86 -35.33
C VAL A 194 -12.05 -4.65 -34.49
N PHE A 195 -12.94 -3.96 -33.78
CA PHE A 195 -13.87 -4.59 -32.82
C PHE A 195 -15.34 -4.43 -33.25
N THR A 196 -15.68 -4.92 -34.44
CA THR A 196 -17.03 -4.84 -35.03
C THR A 196 -18.05 -5.83 -34.44
N GLY A 197 -17.58 -6.88 -33.76
CA GLY A 197 -18.45 -7.97 -33.27
C GLY A 197 -19.44 -7.52 -32.19
N ARG A 198 -20.65 -8.11 -32.20
CA ARG A 198 -21.73 -7.85 -31.21
C ARG A 198 -21.27 -8.01 -29.76
N PHE A 199 -20.36 -8.96 -29.51
CA PHE A 199 -19.77 -9.21 -28.20
C PHE A 199 -19.18 -7.94 -27.57
N TRP A 200 -18.49 -7.10 -28.34
CA TRP A 200 -17.82 -5.89 -27.83
C TRP A 200 -18.79 -4.76 -27.47
N ARG A 201 -20.00 -4.78 -28.04
CA ARG A 201 -21.08 -3.88 -27.65
C ARG A 201 -21.81 -4.38 -26.41
N GLU A 202 -21.93 -5.70 -26.27
CA GLU A 202 -22.57 -6.35 -25.11
C GLU A 202 -21.67 -6.34 -23.87
N TYR A 203 -20.35 -6.38 -24.07
CA TYR A 203 -19.33 -6.37 -23.01
C TYR A 203 -18.30 -5.24 -23.21
N PRO A 204 -18.69 -3.97 -23.04
CA PRO A 204 -17.85 -2.81 -23.33
C PRO A 204 -16.61 -2.69 -22.43
N TYR A 205 -16.62 -3.36 -21.27
CA TYR A 205 -15.53 -3.34 -20.29
C TYR A 205 -14.71 -4.64 -20.27
N PHE A 206 -14.95 -5.58 -21.19
CA PHE A 206 -14.18 -6.82 -21.25
C PHE A 206 -12.75 -6.59 -21.74
N LEU A 207 -12.52 -5.71 -22.70
CA LEU A 207 -11.18 -5.44 -23.24
C LEU A 207 -10.17 -4.90 -22.19
N PRO A 208 -10.49 -3.91 -21.33
CA PRO A 208 -9.57 -3.48 -20.28
C PRO A 208 -9.29 -4.61 -19.28
N CYS A 209 -10.28 -5.45 -18.98
CA CYS A 209 -10.12 -6.62 -18.13
C CYS A 209 -9.25 -7.70 -18.78
N LEU A 210 -9.38 -7.90 -20.09
CA LEU A 210 -8.56 -8.84 -20.86
C LEU A 210 -7.10 -8.37 -20.95
N ALA A 211 -6.87 -7.08 -21.16
CA ALA A 211 -5.52 -6.51 -21.23
C ALA A 211 -4.80 -6.59 -19.88
N THR A 212 -5.50 -6.26 -18.78
CA THR A 212 -4.97 -6.39 -17.42
C THR A 212 -4.70 -7.86 -17.07
N SER A 213 -5.64 -8.77 -17.32
CA SER A 213 -5.42 -10.21 -17.17
C SER A 213 -4.29 -10.75 -18.04
N GLY A 214 -4.11 -10.24 -19.26
CA GLY A 214 -3.02 -10.60 -20.15
C GLY A 214 -1.65 -10.20 -19.58
N PHE A 215 -1.55 -9.01 -18.99
CA PHE A 215 -0.35 -8.58 -18.28
C PHE A 215 -0.04 -9.50 -17.08
N VAL A 216 -1.05 -9.81 -16.26
CA VAL A 216 -0.89 -10.75 -15.14
C VAL A 216 -0.49 -12.14 -15.63
N PHE A 217 -1.06 -12.62 -16.74
CA PHE A 217 -0.71 -13.91 -17.33
C PHE A 217 0.73 -13.95 -17.86
N ALA A 218 1.22 -12.88 -18.49
CA ALA A 218 2.62 -12.78 -18.89
C ALA A 218 3.55 -12.86 -17.67
N THR A 219 3.23 -12.13 -16.60
CA THR A 219 3.96 -12.21 -15.33
C THR A 219 3.87 -13.59 -14.69
N PHE A 220 2.73 -14.28 -14.84
CA PHE A 220 2.54 -15.64 -14.33
C PHE A 220 3.49 -16.61 -15.03
N LEU A 221 3.63 -16.52 -16.36
CA LEU A 221 4.58 -17.34 -17.11
C LEU A 221 6.02 -17.06 -16.69
N VAL A 222 6.40 -15.78 -16.58
CA VAL A 222 7.73 -15.37 -16.10
C VAL A 222 8.01 -15.96 -14.71
N THR A 223 7.04 -15.89 -13.80
CA THR A 223 7.16 -16.42 -12.44
C THR A 223 7.23 -17.95 -12.43
N ALA A 224 6.41 -18.62 -13.23
CA ALA A 224 6.40 -20.08 -13.35
C ALA A 224 7.76 -20.62 -13.77
N PHE A 225 8.41 -20.00 -14.77
CA PHE A 225 9.67 -20.49 -15.33
C PHE A 225 10.92 -19.96 -14.61
N LEU A 226 10.93 -18.70 -14.16
CA LEU A 226 12.16 -18.04 -13.67
C LEU A 226 12.21 -17.84 -12.16
N PHE A 227 11.06 -17.77 -11.47
CA PHE A 227 11.04 -17.60 -10.02
C PHE A 227 11.43 -18.89 -9.33
N LYS A 228 12.40 -18.81 -8.42
CA LYS A 228 12.83 -19.96 -7.61
C LYS A 228 12.18 -19.87 -6.23
N GLU A 229 11.86 -21.03 -5.66
CA GLU A 229 11.31 -21.08 -4.30
C GLU A 229 12.30 -20.49 -3.30
N THR A 230 11.81 -19.61 -2.42
CA THR A 230 12.61 -18.89 -1.42
C THR A 230 12.32 -19.36 0.00
N ALA A 231 11.17 -20.00 0.23
CA ALA A 231 10.82 -20.51 1.54
C ALA A 231 11.88 -21.53 2.01
N PRO A 232 12.27 -21.50 3.31
CA PRO A 232 13.21 -22.47 3.84
C PRO A 232 12.59 -23.86 3.71
N VAL A 233 13.20 -24.72 2.89
CA VAL A 233 12.82 -26.13 2.81
C VAL A 233 12.84 -26.67 4.22
N SER A 234 11.68 -27.09 4.73
CA SER A 234 11.57 -27.78 6.02
C SER A 234 12.42 -29.03 5.92
N ARG A 235 13.67 -28.93 6.37
CA ARG A 235 14.56 -30.07 6.50
C ARG A 235 13.91 -30.91 7.58
N ASN A 236 13.31 -32.03 7.19
CA ASN A 236 12.81 -33.06 8.09
C ASN A 236 13.77 -33.18 9.27
N MET A 237 13.37 -32.66 10.43
CA MET A 237 14.03 -32.98 11.67
C MET A 237 13.89 -34.50 11.80
N PRO A 238 15.00 -35.26 11.94
CA PRO A 238 14.88 -36.70 12.13
C PRO A 238 13.99 -36.94 13.37
N PRO A 239 13.10 -37.93 13.35
CA PRO A 239 12.23 -38.21 14.48
C PRO A 239 13.13 -38.44 15.69
N LYS A 240 12.91 -37.65 16.76
CA LYS A 240 13.52 -37.93 18.08
C LYS A 240 13.16 -39.37 18.42
N SER A 241 14.14 -40.26 18.33
CA SER A 241 14.04 -41.64 18.76
C SER A 241 13.64 -41.62 20.23
N ARG A 242 12.45 -42.17 20.48
CA ARG A 242 11.86 -42.28 21.80
C ARG A 242 12.41 -43.55 22.44
N ASP A 243 13.65 -43.50 22.91
CA ASP A 243 14.20 -44.59 23.71
C ASP A 243 13.80 -44.40 25.17
N SER A 244 12.85 -45.22 25.59
CA SER A 244 12.51 -45.50 26.97
C SER A 244 13.34 -46.67 27.46
N SER A 245 14.25 -46.45 28.42
CA SER A 245 14.87 -47.50 29.25
C SER A 245 15.42 -46.92 30.56
N GLN A 246 14.69 -47.22 31.63
CA GLN A 246 15.03 -47.40 33.04
C GLN A 246 16.45 -47.08 33.60
N SER A 247 16.42 -46.32 34.71
CA SER A 247 17.02 -46.58 36.04
C SER A 247 18.50 -46.33 36.36
N SER A 248 18.66 -45.55 37.45
CA SER A 248 19.68 -45.62 38.52
C SER A 248 20.94 -44.73 38.47
N THR A 249 20.93 -43.73 39.38
CA THR A 249 21.98 -43.33 40.33
C THR A 249 23.43 -43.16 39.84
N SER A 250 23.95 -41.93 39.86
CA SER A 250 25.13 -41.52 40.66
C SER A 250 25.68 -40.15 40.24
N THR A 251 26.43 -39.59 41.16
CA THR A 251 26.84 -38.20 41.39
C THR A 251 27.88 -37.66 40.39
N LEU A 252 27.93 -36.33 40.32
CA LEU A 252 29.09 -35.44 40.07
C LEU A 252 29.49 -35.08 38.62
N THR A 253 29.36 -33.76 38.37
CA THR A 253 30.24 -32.88 37.58
C THR A 253 30.43 -33.17 36.10
N SER A 254 29.61 -32.50 35.29
CA SER A 254 30.13 -31.68 34.19
C SER A 254 29.19 -30.49 33.98
N PHE A 255 29.71 -29.28 34.21
CA PHE A 255 29.09 -28.02 33.82
C PHE A 255 29.08 -27.99 32.28
N SER A 256 28.06 -28.63 31.68
CA SER A 256 27.79 -28.49 30.26
C SER A 256 26.91 -27.26 30.07
N THR A 257 27.46 -26.28 29.37
CA THR A 257 26.79 -25.06 28.90
C THR A 257 25.72 -25.38 27.85
N LEU A 258 24.63 -26.01 28.30
CA LEU A 258 23.36 -26.25 27.60
C LEU A 258 22.31 -25.67 28.57
N ASP A 259 21.44 -24.69 28.31
CA ASP A 259 20.77 -24.22 27.12
C ASP A 259 20.33 -22.75 27.35
N THR A 260 21.23 -21.78 27.30
CA THR A 260 20.83 -20.35 27.34
C THR A 260 20.57 -19.77 25.94
N ARG A 261 20.75 -20.57 24.87
CA ARG A 261 20.50 -20.13 23.48
C ARG A 261 19.11 -20.47 22.95
N ASP A 262 18.44 -21.49 23.48
CA ASP A 262 17.10 -21.90 23.03
C ASP A 262 15.96 -21.24 23.83
N GLN A 263 16.22 -20.56 24.96
CA GLN A 263 15.20 -19.82 25.72
C GLN A 263 14.99 -18.36 25.26
N LEU A 264 15.72 -17.87 24.24
CA LEU A 264 15.60 -16.51 23.70
C LEU A 264 14.59 -16.36 22.54
N GLN A 265 13.71 -17.35 22.33
CA GLN A 265 12.70 -17.39 21.28
C GLN A 265 11.27 -17.13 21.82
N ALA A 266 11.08 -16.07 22.60
CA ALA A 266 9.73 -15.56 22.82
C ALA A 266 9.30 -14.77 21.57
N GLU A 267 8.41 -15.34 20.76
CA GLU A 267 7.64 -14.56 19.78
C GLU A 267 7.02 -13.36 20.51
N VAL A 268 7.29 -12.14 20.04
CA VAL A 268 6.71 -10.94 20.67
C VAL A 268 5.20 -11.04 20.50
N SER A 269 4.48 -11.22 21.62
CA SER A 269 3.02 -11.24 21.63
C SER A 269 2.47 -9.98 20.94
N LEU A 270 1.45 -10.14 20.10
CA LEU A 270 0.84 -9.03 19.34
C LEU A 270 0.39 -7.87 20.24
N LEU A 271 -0.03 -8.17 21.47
CA LEU A 271 -0.40 -7.16 22.48
C LEU A 271 0.82 -6.41 23.03
N GLY A 272 1.98 -7.08 23.12
CA GLY A 272 3.24 -6.46 23.52
C GLY A 272 3.82 -5.50 22.48
N LEU A 273 3.25 -5.47 21.26
CA LEU A 273 3.64 -4.54 20.20
C LEU A 273 2.88 -3.21 20.27
N LEU A 274 1.82 -3.11 21.08
CA LEU A 274 1.00 -1.90 21.24
C LEU A 274 1.67 -0.85 22.13
N THR A 275 2.93 -0.55 21.82
CA THR A 275 3.68 0.54 22.44
C THR A 275 3.25 1.88 21.85
N PHE A 276 3.42 2.97 22.61
CA PHE A 276 3.05 4.32 22.16
C PHE A 276 3.62 4.68 20.77
N PRO A 277 4.93 4.45 20.46
CA PRO A 277 5.49 4.73 19.13
C PRO A 277 4.81 3.96 17.99
N VAL A 278 4.44 2.70 18.24
CA VAL A 278 3.76 1.86 17.26
C VAL A 278 2.32 2.33 17.05
N VAL A 279 1.59 2.57 18.13
CA VAL A 279 0.18 2.99 18.08
C VAL A 279 0.02 4.34 17.38
N ILE A 280 0.84 5.34 17.71
CA ILE A 280 0.75 6.67 17.07
C ILE A 280 1.10 6.61 15.58
N SER A 281 2.08 5.77 15.20
CA SER A 281 2.48 5.58 13.80
C SER A 281 1.39 4.86 13.01
N ILE A 282 0.80 3.81 13.57
CA ILE A 282 -0.30 3.07 12.93
C ILE A 282 -1.55 3.95 12.81
N ALA A 283 -1.89 4.73 13.85
CA ALA A 283 -3.04 5.63 13.81
C ALA A 283 -2.91 6.70 12.70
N ASN A 284 -1.72 7.29 12.55
CA ASN A 284 -1.42 8.21 11.44
C ASN A 284 -1.45 7.53 10.07
N TYR A 285 -1.00 6.27 9.99
CA TYR A 285 -1.06 5.52 8.74
C TYR A 285 -2.51 5.18 8.33
N VAL A 286 -3.34 4.79 9.29
CA VAL A 286 -4.76 4.51 9.09
C VAL A 286 -5.52 5.74 8.60
N THR A 287 -5.31 6.89 9.24
CA THR A 287 -5.95 8.15 8.85
C THR A 287 -5.50 8.61 7.47
N LEU A 288 -4.20 8.55 7.16
CA LEU A 288 -3.67 8.82 5.82
C LEU A 288 -4.33 7.90 4.77
N ALA A 289 -4.33 6.60 5.01
CA ALA A 289 -4.87 5.62 4.08
C ALA A 289 -6.38 5.82 3.84
N PHE A 290 -7.13 6.15 4.89
CA PHE A 290 -8.56 6.43 4.82
C PHE A 290 -8.86 7.68 3.98
N LEU A 291 -8.14 8.78 4.22
CA LEU A 291 -8.35 10.01 3.44
C LEU A 291 -7.92 9.84 1.99
N ASN A 292 -6.77 9.20 1.75
CA ASN A 292 -6.24 8.96 0.41
C ASN A 292 -7.17 8.07 -0.42
N ILE A 293 -7.67 6.95 0.13
CA ILE A 293 -8.59 6.08 -0.59
C ILE A 293 -9.93 6.77 -0.85
N SER A 294 -10.39 7.62 0.08
CA SER A 294 -11.61 8.41 -0.10
C SER A 294 -11.46 9.39 -1.27
N VAL A 295 -10.32 10.06 -1.40
CA VAL A 295 -10.01 10.91 -2.56
C VAL A 295 -9.97 10.08 -3.85
N ASN A 296 -9.28 8.92 -3.84
CA ASN A 296 -9.16 8.07 -5.03
C ASN A 296 -10.50 7.52 -5.52
N ALA A 297 -11.47 7.28 -4.62
CA ALA A 297 -12.83 6.86 -4.98
C ALA A 297 -13.70 8.06 -5.44
N LEU A 298 -13.58 9.21 -4.76
CA LEU A 298 -14.35 10.41 -5.10
C LEU A 298 -13.91 11.07 -6.40
N LEU A 299 -12.63 11.03 -6.74
CA LEU A 299 -12.08 11.71 -7.91
C LEU A 299 -12.72 11.24 -9.24
N PRO A 300 -12.73 9.93 -9.58
CA PRO A 300 -13.39 9.44 -10.79
C PRO A 300 -14.91 9.59 -10.73
N LEU A 301 -15.53 9.43 -9.56
CA LEU A 301 -16.97 9.66 -9.38
C LEU A 301 -17.32 11.12 -9.71
N PHE A 302 -16.58 12.07 -9.15
CA PHE A 302 -16.74 13.50 -9.40
C PHE A 302 -16.58 13.84 -10.89
N PHE A 303 -15.57 13.27 -11.56
CA PHE A 303 -15.38 13.47 -12.98
C PHE A 303 -16.52 12.90 -13.83
N HIS A 304 -17.06 11.73 -13.47
CA HIS A 304 -18.16 11.09 -14.19
C HIS A 304 -19.51 11.79 -13.98
N MET A 305 -19.79 12.28 -12.78
CA MET A 305 -21.11 12.80 -12.43
C MET A 305 -21.56 13.98 -13.32
N PRO A 306 -22.86 14.10 -13.62
CA PRO A 306 -23.41 15.23 -14.37
C PRO A 306 -23.12 16.61 -13.73
N ILE A 307 -23.02 17.65 -14.57
CA ILE A 307 -22.68 19.02 -14.14
C ILE A 307 -23.74 19.60 -13.19
N ASP A 308 -25.03 19.31 -13.42
CA ASP A 308 -26.14 19.71 -12.55
C ASP A 308 -26.00 19.13 -11.13
N LYS A 309 -25.50 17.90 -11.02
CA LYS A 309 -25.22 17.20 -9.75
C LYS A 309 -23.84 17.54 -9.18
N GLY A 310 -23.11 18.43 -9.85
CA GLY A 310 -21.86 18.98 -9.38
C GLY A 310 -20.59 18.24 -9.80
N GLY A 311 -20.66 17.34 -10.79
CA GLY A 311 -19.49 16.74 -11.42
C GLY A 311 -19.07 17.43 -12.72
N LEU A 312 -18.31 16.73 -13.57
CA LEU A 312 -17.78 17.25 -14.85
C LEU A 312 -18.31 16.53 -16.11
N HIS A 313 -19.10 15.46 -15.96
CA HIS A 313 -19.64 14.65 -17.07
C HIS A 313 -18.57 14.18 -18.07
N LEU A 314 -17.40 13.76 -17.57
CA LEU A 314 -16.30 13.26 -18.38
C LEU A 314 -16.48 11.78 -18.70
N ASN A 315 -16.02 11.38 -19.89
CA ASN A 315 -16.00 9.99 -20.30
C ASN A 315 -14.84 9.21 -19.62
N PRO A 316 -14.91 7.86 -19.54
CA PRO A 316 -13.90 7.02 -18.91
C PRO A 316 -12.51 7.15 -19.51
N VAL A 317 -12.42 7.44 -20.81
CA VAL A 317 -11.15 7.65 -21.49
C VAL A 317 -10.43 8.88 -20.92
N THR A 318 -11.13 10.01 -20.80
CA THR A 318 -10.56 11.24 -20.24
C THR A 318 -10.21 11.06 -18.77
N ILE A 319 -11.08 10.40 -18.00
CA ILE A 319 -10.80 10.06 -16.60
C ILE A 319 -9.53 9.19 -16.50
N GLY A 320 -9.39 8.18 -17.38
CA GLY A 320 -8.21 7.33 -17.46
C GLY A 320 -6.93 8.09 -17.76
N TYR A 321 -6.97 9.07 -18.66
CA TYR A 321 -5.82 9.93 -18.93
C TYR A 321 -5.47 10.84 -17.75
N ILE A 322 -6.47 11.45 -17.10
CA ILE A 322 -6.24 12.31 -15.93
C ILE A 322 -5.62 11.49 -14.78
N MET A 323 -6.18 10.31 -14.48
CA MET A 323 -5.68 9.43 -13.43
C MET A 323 -4.33 8.80 -13.79
N GLY A 324 -4.09 8.48 -15.06
CA GLY A 324 -2.80 8.02 -15.55
C GLY A 324 -1.71 9.09 -15.42
N LEU A 325 -2.02 10.33 -15.81
CA LEU A 325 -1.13 11.48 -15.61
C LEU A 325 -0.89 11.74 -14.12
N TYR A 326 -1.92 11.53 -13.28
CA TYR A 326 -1.78 11.60 -11.85
C TYR A 326 -0.74 10.59 -11.33
N GLY A 327 -0.89 9.30 -11.67
CA GLY A 327 0.07 8.26 -11.29
C GLY A 327 1.49 8.53 -11.77
N ALA A 328 1.65 8.95 -13.03
CA ALA A 328 2.95 9.25 -13.62
C ALA A 328 3.61 10.47 -12.95
N GLY A 329 2.80 11.51 -12.69
CA GLY A 329 3.21 12.73 -12.02
C GLY A 329 3.66 12.49 -10.58
N THR A 330 2.88 11.74 -9.81
CA THR A 330 3.25 11.31 -8.45
C THR A 330 4.57 10.54 -8.47
N GLY A 331 4.71 9.53 -9.33
CA GLY A 331 5.93 8.72 -9.42
C GLY A 331 7.18 9.56 -9.73
N THR A 332 7.06 10.44 -10.73
CA THR A 332 8.14 11.36 -11.13
C THR A 332 8.48 12.33 -9.99
N PHE A 333 7.47 12.90 -9.33
CA PHE A 333 7.66 13.82 -8.22
C PHE A 333 8.37 13.15 -7.04
N GLN A 334 7.96 11.92 -6.68
CA GLN A 334 8.59 11.17 -5.60
C GLN A 334 10.06 10.86 -5.91
N VAL A 335 10.38 10.38 -7.10
CA VAL A 335 11.77 10.07 -7.50
C VAL A 335 12.66 11.32 -7.46
N LEU A 336 12.16 12.46 -7.93
CA LEU A 336 12.98 13.68 -8.06
C LEU A 336 13.11 14.48 -6.76
N PHE A 337 12.05 14.53 -5.93
CA PHE A 337 11.93 15.48 -4.83
C PHE A 337 11.85 14.84 -3.44
N PHE A 338 11.35 13.62 -3.28
CA PHE A 338 11.07 13.05 -1.94
C PHE A 338 12.32 13.05 -1.03
N ALA A 339 13.42 12.45 -1.49
CA ALA A 339 14.66 12.40 -0.70
C ALA A 339 15.28 13.78 -0.45
N LYS A 340 15.05 14.77 -1.33
CA LYS A 340 15.53 16.14 -1.15
C LYS A 340 14.69 16.88 -0.10
N LEU A 341 13.38 16.71 -0.15
CA LEU A 341 12.42 17.30 0.80
C LEU A 341 12.64 16.75 2.21
N VAL A 342 12.74 15.43 2.36
CA VAL A 342 12.97 14.78 3.66
C VAL A 342 14.31 15.21 4.27
N ARG A 343 15.39 15.28 3.48
CA ARG A 343 16.71 15.74 3.98
C ARG A 343 16.70 17.22 4.39
N ARG A 344 15.96 18.07 3.68
CA ARG A 344 15.94 19.53 3.93
C ARG A 344 15.03 19.92 5.10
N PHE A 345 13.85 19.31 5.19
CA PHE A 345 12.81 19.72 6.15
C PHE A 345 12.57 18.69 7.26
N GLY A 346 13.10 17.48 7.13
CA GLY A 346 12.88 16.37 8.05
C GLY A 346 11.56 15.63 7.78
N THR A 347 11.51 14.35 8.16
CA THR A 347 10.36 13.46 7.93
C THR A 347 9.07 13.99 8.55
N ARG A 348 9.13 14.46 9.80
CA ARG A 348 7.95 14.98 10.53
C ARG A 348 7.27 16.14 9.81
N ARG A 349 8.05 17.15 9.38
CA ARG A 349 7.50 18.36 8.77
C ARG A 349 6.86 18.04 7.42
N ILE A 350 7.53 17.22 6.60
CA ILE A 350 6.97 16.78 5.31
C ILE A 350 5.67 16.00 5.52
N PHE A 351 5.61 15.10 6.50
CA PHE A 351 4.37 14.39 6.82
C PHE A 351 3.22 15.34 7.19
N ILE A 352 3.47 16.29 8.10
CA ILE A 352 2.46 17.27 8.53
C ILE A 352 2.01 18.15 7.36
N MET A 353 2.93 18.65 6.55
CA MET A 353 2.61 19.45 5.36
C MET A 353 1.78 18.65 4.33
N SER A 354 2.12 17.37 4.15
CA SER A 354 1.39 16.49 3.23
C SER A 354 -0.03 16.22 3.74
N MET A 355 -0.18 15.97 5.04
CA MET A 355 -1.51 15.82 5.67
C MET A 355 -2.34 17.11 5.58
N ALA A 356 -1.72 18.28 5.73
CA ALA A 356 -2.40 19.57 5.59
C ALA A 356 -2.94 19.80 4.17
N THR A 357 -2.38 19.12 3.16
CA THR A 357 -2.77 19.24 1.75
C THR A 357 -4.13 18.60 1.45
N PHE A 358 -4.63 17.68 2.28
CA PHE A 358 -6.00 17.15 2.13
C PHE A 358 -7.08 18.23 2.26
N ILE A 359 -6.86 19.23 3.12
CA ILE A 359 -7.82 20.33 3.35
C ILE A 359 -8.07 21.11 2.05
N PRO A 360 -7.07 21.73 1.39
CA PRO A 360 -7.31 22.44 0.13
C PRO A 360 -7.81 21.51 -0.98
N VAL A 361 -7.38 20.24 -1.03
CA VAL A 361 -7.92 19.27 -2.01
C VAL A 361 -9.44 19.12 -1.86
N PHE A 362 -9.94 18.88 -0.65
CA PHE A 362 -11.39 18.76 -0.42
C PHE A 362 -12.16 20.05 -0.67
N LEU A 363 -11.54 21.22 -0.46
CA LEU A 363 -12.13 22.53 -0.76
C LEU A 363 -12.14 22.87 -2.25
N ILE A 364 -11.22 22.31 -3.05
CA ILE A 364 -11.18 22.55 -4.50
C ILE A 364 -12.34 21.83 -5.21
N PHE A 365 -12.78 20.66 -4.75
CA PHE A 365 -13.93 19.96 -5.35
C PHE A 365 -15.20 20.83 -5.50
N PRO A 366 -15.74 21.46 -4.44
CA PRO A 366 -16.90 22.34 -4.58
C PRO A 366 -16.59 23.57 -5.42
N LEU A 367 -15.36 24.10 -5.37
CA LEU A 367 -14.95 25.25 -6.20
C LEU A 367 -15.01 24.90 -7.70
N VAL A 368 -14.48 23.74 -8.08
CA VAL A 368 -14.55 23.21 -9.46
C VAL A 368 -16.01 23.04 -9.87
N SER A 369 -16.83 22.48 -8.98
CA SER A 369 -18.25 22.24 -9.23
C SER A 369 -19.05 23.52 -9.48
N VAL A 370 -18.83 24.55 -8.66
CA VAL A 370 -19.49 25.87 -8.82
C VAL A 370 -19.05 26.54 -10.12
N LEU A 371 -17.76 26.49 -10.44
CA LEU A 371 -17.24 27.06 -11.68
C LEU A 371 -17.78 26.32 -12.91
N ALA A 372 -17.86 24.99 -12.85
CA ALA A 372 -18.41 24.15 -13.92
C ALA A 372 -19.91 24.39 -14.14
N LYS A 373 -20.68 24.62 -13.08
CA LYS A 373 -22.11 24.98 -13.19
C LYS A 373 -22.32 26.35 -13.82
N ALA A 374 -21.44 27.31 -13.54
CA ALA A 374 -21.56 28.67 -14.04
C ALA A 374 -21.08 28.84 -15.50
N TRP A 375 -19.99 28.17 -15.88
CA TRP A 375 -19.30 28.41 -17.16
C TRP A 375 -19.07 27.14 -17.98
N GLY A 376 -19.61 25.99 -17.57
CA GLY A 376 -19.27 24.69 -18.14
C GLY A 376 -17.82 24.29 -17.88
N VAL A 377 -17.35 23.27 -18.60
CA VAL A 377 -15.96 22.79 -18.52
C VAL A 377 -15.02 23.75 -19.26
N SER A 378 -14.79 24.91 -18.65
CA SER A 378 -13.93 25.98 -19.17
C SER A 378 -12.44 25.78 -18.83
N TRP A 379 -11.57 26.61 -19.39
CA TRP A 379 -10.13 26.59 -19.06
C TRP A 379 -9.85 26.78 -17.57
N GLY A 380 -10.68 27.56 -16.86
CA GLY A 380 -10.56 27.74 -15.41
C GLY A 380 -10.81 26.45 -14.62
N VAL A 381 -11.75 25.61 -15.07
CA VAL A 381 -12.00 24.28 -14.48
C VAL A 381 -10.76 23.40 -14.64
N TRP A 382 -10.14 23.39 -15.82
CA TRP A 382 -8.92 22.61 -16.07
C TRP A 382 -7.72 23.09 -15.26
N ILE A 383 -7.58 24.40 -15.04
CA ILE A 383 -6.54 24.93 -14.13
C ILE A 383 -6.78 24.45 -12.70
N LEU A 384 -8.01 24.50 -12.19
CA LEU A 384 -8.31 24.01 -10.85
C LEU A 384 -8.09 22.51 -10.71
N VAL A 385 -8.46 21.72 -11.74
CA VAL A 385 -8.14 20.28 -11.79
C VAL A 385 -6.63 20.07 -11.78
N ALA A 386 -5.85 20.81 -12.57
CA ALA A 386 -4.40 20.70 -12.59
C ALA A 386 -3.76 21.07 -11.22
N VAL A 387 -4.25 22.13 -10.57
CA VAL A 387 -3.84 22.51 -9.21
C VAL A 387 -4.18 21.40 -8.22
N MET A 388 -5.38 20.83 -8.29
CA MET A 388 -5.78 19.71 -7.45
C MET A 388 -4.85 18.51 -7.64
N LEU A 389 -4.56 18.10 -8.89
CA LEU A 389 -3.64 16.99 -9.18
C LEU A 389 -2.23 17.26 -8.66
N PHE A 390 -1.73 18.49 -8.80
CA PHE A 390 -0.43 18.87 -8.26
C PHE A 390 -0.38 18.76 -6.73
N LEU A 391 -1.45 19.17 -6.04
CA LEU A 391 -1.57 18.98 -4.59
C LEU A 391 -1.60 17.49 -4.21
N LEU A 392 -2.22 16.63 -5.03
CA LEU A 392 -2.22 15.19 -4.81
C LEU A 392 -0.80 14.58 -4.94
N PHE A 393 0.06 15.09 -5.85
CA PHE A 393 1.46 14.65 -5.92
C PHE A 393 2.20 14.86 -4.60
N PHE A 394 1.97 16.02 -3.99
CA PHE A 394 2.59 16.37 -2.72
C PHE A 394 1.98 15.56 -1.56
N MET A 395 0.66 15.39 -1.55
CA MET A 395 -0.07 14.55 -0.58
C MET A 395 0.49 13.13 -0.52
N ASP A 396 0.76 12.49 -1.65
CA ASP A 396 1.27 11.11 -1.70
C ASP A 396 2.66 10.94 -1.07
N THR A 397 3.43 12.02 -0.88
CA THR A 397 4.71 11.93 -0.15
C THR A 397 4.53 11.53 1.32
N ALA A 398 3.32 11.69 1.88
CA ALA A 398 2.97 11.22 3.22
C ALA A 398 3.19 9.71 3.39
N TYR A 399 2.98 8.89 2.35
CA TYR A 399 3.20 7.45 2.42
C TYR A 399 4.68 7.10 2.65
N GLY A 400 5.58 7.82 1.98
CA GLY A 400 7.02 7.65 2.19
C GLY A 400 7.43 7.99 3.63
N CYS A 401 6.88 9.09 4.18
CA CYS A 401 7.15 9.49 5.56
C CYS A 401 6.60 8.50 6.59
N ILE A 402 5.35 8.06 6.44
CA ILE A 402 4.74 7.15 7.41
C ILE A 402 5.38 5.76 7.39
N PHE A 403 5.86 5.28 6.24
CA PHE A 403 6.61 4.01 6.19
C PHE A 403 7.92 4.07 6.98
N MET A 404 8.61 5.22 6.98
CA MET A 404 9.79 5.42 7.83
C MET A 404 9.39 5.39 9.31
N TYR A 405 8.32 6.10 9.71
CA TYR A 405 7.82 6.09 11.08
C TYR A 405 7.39 4.68 11.56
N VAL A 406 6.64 3.93 10.75
CA VAL A 406 6.25 2.56 11.09
C VAL A 406 7.49 1.68 11.25
N THR A 407 8.49 1.85 10.41
CA THR A 407 9.75 1.08 10.49
C THR A 407 10.55 1.43 11.76
N GLU A 408 10.66 2.71 12.10
CA GLU A 408 11.37 3.18 13.29
C GLU A 408 10.60 2.91 14.60
N SER A 409 9.28 2.78 14.53
CA SER A 409 8.44 2.49 15.70
C SER A 409 8.62 1.08 16.24
N ALA A 410 9.13 0.15 15.43
CA ALA A 410 9.31 -1.23 15.82
C ALA A 410 10.36 -1.33 16.97
N PRO A 411 10.00 -1.89 18.14
CA PRO A 411 10.90 -1.95 19.29
C PRO A 411 12.21 -2.68 19.02
N ASN A 412 12.14 -3.74 18.20
CA ASN A 412 13.28 -4.55 17.83
C ASN A 412 13.24 -4.84 16.32
N ARG A 413 14.41 -5.04 15.71
CA ARG A 413 14.48 -5.49 14.31
C ARG A 413 13.74 -6.82 14.05
N ARG A 414 13.53 -7.63 15.10
CA ARG A 414 12.77 -8.89 15.07
C ARG A 414 11.25 -8.66 15.04
N SER A 415 10.75 -7.57 15.63
CA SER A 415 9.32 -7.24 15.64
C SER A 415 8.87 -6.44 14.42
N LEU A 416 9.81 -5.93 13.60
CA LEU A 416 9.51 -5.12 12.42
C LEU A 416 8.49 -5.77 11.47
N GLY A 417 8.59 -7.09 11.27
CA GLY A 417 7.62 -7.83 10.45
C GLY A 417 6.21 -7.84 11.05
N ALA A 418 6.10 -8.07 12.36
CA ALA A 418 4.83 -8.07 13.07
C ALA A 418 4.22 -6.65 13.16
N THR A 419 5.02 -5.62 13.39
CA THR A 419 4.60 -4.21 13.36
C THR A 419 4.07 -3.83 11.98
N ASN A 420 4.78 -4.19 10.90
CA ASN A 420 4.31 -3.96 9.53
C ASN A 420 3.05 -4.76 9.18
N GLY A 421 2.93 -6.00 9.67
CA GLY A 421 1.73 -6.82 9.48
C GLY A 421 0.51 -6.23 10.18
N LEU A 422 0.66 -5.79 11.43
CA LEU A 422 -0.38 -5.10 12.18
C LEU A 422 -0.79 -3.80 11.48
N ALA A 423 0.17 -2.96 11.13
CA ALA A 423 -0.05 -1.71 10.42
C ALA A 423 -0.80 -1.91 9.09
N GLN A 424 -0.34 -2.88 8.28
CA GLN A 424 -0.96 -3.19 6.99
C GLN A 424 -2.41 -3.65 7.16
N THR A 425 -2.71 -4.44 8.18
CA THR A 425 -4.07 -4.96 8.40
C THR A 425 -5.02 -3.85 8.79
N THR A 426 -4.63 -3.00 9.74
CA THR A 426 -5.48 -1.87 10.14
C THR A 426 -5.70 -0.91 8.97
N VAL A 427 -4.69 -0.74 8.11
CA VAL A 427 -4.80 0.06 6.88
C VAL A 427 -5.70 -0.59 5.84
N SER A 428 -5.60 -1.90 5.60
CA SER A 428 -6.50 -2.60 4.67
C SER A 428 -7.96 -2.51 5.15
N THR A 429 -8.22 -2.59 6.46
CA THR A 429 -9.55 -2.35 7.02
C THR A 429 -10.03 -0.91 6.76
N ALA A 430 -9.16 0.08 6.93
CA ALA A 430 -9.51 1.47 6.61
C ALA A 430 -9.80 1.66 5.11
N ARG A 431 -9.05 0.98 4.24
CA ARG A 431 -9.27 0.96 2.78
C ARG A 431 -10.55 0.24 2.37
N ALA A 432 -10.98 -0.75 3.16
CA ALA A 432 -12.27 -1.41 2.97
C ALA A 432 -13.45 -0.47 3.28
N ILE A 433 -13.31 0.44 4.24
CA ILE A 433 -14.41 1.34 4.66
C ILE A 433 -14.44 2.63 3.81
N GLY A 434 -13.28 3.16 3.43
CA GLY A 434 -13.14 4.49 2.82
C GLY A 434 -13.96 4.73 1.55
N PRO A 435 -13.84 3.91 0.49
CA PRO A 435 -14.59 4.09 -0.76
C PRO A 435 -16.10 4.09 -0.54
N ALA A 436 -16.64 3.04 0.10
CA ALA A 436 -18.06 2.95 0.41
C ALA A 436 -18.54 4.16 1.23
N LEU A 437 -17.82 4.58 2.27
CA LEU A 437 -18.24 5.73 3.09
C LEU A 437 -18.21 7.04 2.28
N SER A 438 -17.10 7.34 1.61
CA SER A 438 -16.91 8.62 0.92
C SER A 438 -17.86 8.82 -0.26
N THR A 439 -18.03 7.80 -1.11
CA THR A 439 -18.91 7.85 -2.28
C THR A 439 -20.40 7.76 -1.88
N SER A 440 -20.73 7.04 -0.80
CA SER A 440 -22.10 7.05 -0.24
C SER A 440 -22.41 8.39 0.42
N LEU A 441 -21.46 9.01 1.11
CA LEU A 441 -21.63 10.36 1.65
C LEU A 441 -21.84 11.38 0.52
N PHE A 442 -21.14 11.26 -0.60
CA PHE A 442 -21.36 12.09 -1.79
C PHE A 442 -22.79 11.90 -2.32
N SER A 443 -23.23 10.65 -2.49
CA SER A 443 -24.58 10.28 -2.92
C SER A 443 -25.66 10.85 -1.99
N PHE A 444 -25.48 10.65 -0.68
CA PHE A 444 -26.37 11.14 0.37
C PHE A 444 -26.44 12.67 0.40
N SER A 445 -25.29 13.34 0.25
CA SER A 445 -25.17 14.79 0.22
C SER A 445 -25.97 15.40 -0.92
N ILE A 446 -25.96 14.78 -2.11
CA ILE A 446 -26.74 15.22 -3.27
C ILE A 446 -28.22 14.88 -3.10
N GLN A 447 -28.58 13.71 -2.54
CA GLN A 447 -29.97 13.31 -2.33
C GLN A 447 -30.71 14.23 -1.36
N HIS A 448 -30.08 14.60 -0.25
CA HIS A 448 -30.67 15.42 0.82
C HIS A 448 -30.29 16.90 0.72
N SER A 449 -29.59 17.31 -0.34
CA SER A 449 -29.10 18.68 -0.55
C SER A 449 -28.31 19.24 0.66
N VAL A 450 -27.55 18.38 1.36
CA VAL A 450 -26.76 18.78 2.53
C VAL A 450 -25.68 19.78 2.07
N LEU A 451 -25.70 21.00 2.62
CA LEU A 451 -24.85 22.11 2.18
C LEU A 451 -24.91 22.33 0.65
N GLY A 452 -26.11 22.22 0.06
CA GLY A 452 -26.31 22.40 -1.39
C GLY A 452 -25.72 21.28 -2.25
N GLY A 453 -25.49 20.10 -1.67
CA GLY A 453 -24.87 18.96 -2.34
C GLY A 453 -23.39 18.76 -1.97
N TYR A 454 -22.77 19.71 -1.27
CA TYR A 454 -21.33 19.72 -0.95
C TYR A 454 -20.98 19.22 0.45
N GLY A 455 -21.95 18.70 1.22
CA GLY A 455 -21.75 18.23 2.59
C GLY A 455 -20.66 17.16 2.77
N VAL A 456 -20.48 16.28 1.78
CA VAL A 456 -19.38 15.28 1.79
C VAL A 456 -18.00 15.94 1.93
N TYR A 457 -17.78 17.05 1.22
CA TYR A 457 -16.49 17.75 1.24
C TYR A 457 -16.26 18.45 2.57
N ALA A 458 -17.30 19.00 3.19
CA ALA A 458 -17.21 19.60 4.52
C ALA A 458 -16.86 18.55 5.60
N ILE A 459 -17.49 17.37 5.53
CA ILE A 459 -17.21 16.26 6.45
C ILE A 459 -15.78 15.75 6.27
N LEU A 460 -15.34 15.50 5.03
CA LEU A 460 -13.98 15.04 4.75
C LEU A 460 -12.92 16.09 5.08
N THR A 461 -13.23 17.38 4.89
CA THR A 461 -12.34 18.47 5.32
C THR A 461 -12.21 18.50 6.84
N SER A 462 -13.30 18.29 7.57
CA SER A 462 -13.28 18.19 9.04
C SER A 462 -12.48 16.97 9.52
N LEU A 463 -12.65 15.82 8.86
CA LEU A 463 -11.84 14.62 9.13
C LEU A 463 -10.36 14.84 8.79
N ALA A 464 -10.05 15.57 7.71
CA ALA A 464 -8.68 15.94 7.37
C ALA A 464 -8.06 16.87 8.42
N ALA A 465 -8.82 17.83 8.95
CA ALA A 465 -8.36 18.69 10.04
C ALA A 465 -8.08 17.88 11.33
N LEU A 466 -8.96 16.94 11.69
CA LEU A 466 -8.73 16.03 12.82
C LEU A 466 -7.50 15.13 12.60
N ALA A 467 -7.32 14.61 11.40
CA ALA A 467 -6.15 13.82 11.05
C ALA A 467 -4.86 14.65 11.07
N LEU A 468 -4.92 15.93 10.71
CA LEU A 468 -3.80 16.86 10.85
C LEU A 468 -3.45 17.11 12.32
N LEU A 469 -4.43 17.24 13.22
CA LEU A 469 -4.18 17.35 14.65
C LEU A 469 -3.46 16.10 15.19
N LEU A 470 -3.85 14.91 14.74
CA LEU A 470 -3.16 13.66 15.04
C LEU A 470 -1.73 13.62 14.46
N ALA A 471 -1.54 14.15 13.25
CA ALA A 471 -0.23 14.22 12.59
C ALA A 471 0.74 15.14 13.33
N VAL A 472 0.26 16.23 13.94
CA VAL A 472 1.09 17.13 14.74
C VAL A 472 1.59 16.46 16.02
N GLN A 473 0.86 15.48 16.55
CA GLN A 473 1.25 14.71 17.75
C GLN A 473 2.39 13.71 17.48
N LEU A 474 2.76 13.44 16.23
CA LEU A 474 3.92 12.59 15.92
C LEU A 474 5.20 13.20 16.53
N PRO A 475 5.98 12.43 17.30
CA PRO A 475 7.21 12.92 17.90
C PRO A 475 8.31 13.11 16.83
N GLN A 476 9.27 13.99 17.10
CA GLN A 476 10.44 14.19 16.22
C GLN A 476 11.38 12.98 16.25
N GLN A 477 11.51 12.32 17.40
CA GLN A 477 12.21 11.06 17.59
C GLN A 477 11.26 10.10 18.30
N LEU A 478 11.02 8.93 17.70
CA LEU A 478 10.08 7.93 18.24
C LEU A 478 10.59 7.26 19.53
N TRP A 479 11.90 7.08 19.60
CA TRP A 479 12.61 6.58 20.76
C TRP A 479 13.49 7.71 21.26
N ASN A 480 13.32 8.12 22.52
CA ASN A 480 14.36 8.90 23.18
C ASN A 480 15.59 8.00 23.23
N ASN A 481 16.74 8.47 22.72
CA ASN A 481 17.99 7.72 22.69
C ASN A 481 18.18 6.89 23.98
N GLN A 482 17.94 5.59 23.92
CA GLN A 482 18.35 4.67 24.99
C GLN A 482 19.87 4.60 25.10
N GLU A 483 20.61 5.11 24.10
CA GLU A 483 22.04 5.37 24.22
C GLU A 483 22.34 6.41 25.31
N ASP A 484 21.51 7.46 25.50
CA ASP A 484 21.72 8.46 26.56
C ASP A 484 21.37 7.95 27.96
N LEU A 485 20.49 6.94 28.08
CA LEU A 485 20.19 6.30 29.36
C LEU A 485 21.25 5.25 29.74
N MET A 486 21.87 4.60 28.76
CA MET A 486 22.99 3.69 29.02
C MET A 486 24.30 4.43 29.28
N THR A 487 24.53 5.62 28.69
CA THR A 487 25.67 6.47 29.06
C THR A 487 25.46 7.17 30.41
N ARG A 488 24.28 7.75 30.69
CA ARG A 488 23.99 8.35 32.01
C ARG A 488 23.88 7.34 33.16
N GLY A 489 23.53 6.08 32.85
CA GLY A 489 23.58 4.99 33.83
C GLY A 489 25.00 4.55 34.15
N ARG A 490 25.94 4.73 33.22
CA ARG A 490 27.36 4.42 33.40
C ARG A 490 28.12 5.55 34.11
N GLU A 491 27.79 6.80 33.79
CA GLU A 491 28.32 8.02 34.43
C GLU A 491 27.80 8.27 35.86
N ARG A 492 26.80 7.50 36.33
CA ARG A 492 26.36 7.53 37.74
C ARG A 492 26.89 6.35 38.57
N SER A 493 27.60 5.44 37.92
CA SER A 493 28.23 4.26 38.56
C SER A 493 29.75 4.29 38.55
N GLU A 494 30.33 5.34 37.98
CA GLU A 494 31.71 5.79 38.18
C GLU A 494 31.67 7.05 39.05
#